data_AF-A0A7D3XE75-F1
#
_entry.id   AF-A0A7D3XE75-F1
#
_cell.length_a   1.000
_cell.length_b   1.000
_cell.length_c   1.000
_cell.angle_alpha   90.00
_cell.angle_beta   90.00
_cell.angle_gamma   90.00
#
_symmetry.space_group_name_H-M   'P 1'
#
loop_
_entity.id
_entity.type
_entity.pdbx_description
1 polymer ?
#
loop_
_entity_poly.entity_id
_entity_poly.type
_entity_poly.pdbx_seq_one_letter_code
_entity_poly.pdbx_strand_id
1 'polypeptide(L)'
;MKKSITIFLHYYFFAQSFGQNRIDDLAKQKQVLEKIINENNKQLELIQKSKKVTVNELRLRQNTLKLKIKIHDNIKSQINDINTKLSYTIHSIDSLTSSIENHKKQLIKLYKSYYRKINKSNTEILLFILSSNSFNQAFARLKFYKSLISYYNKLVQNLDNEKEFRKCQRKLCFTTKGTKN
;
A
#
# COMPACT_ATOMS: atom_id res chain seq x y z
N MET A 1 -25.21 -45.56 -107.65
CA MET A 1 -24.39 -45.91 -106.46
C MET A 1 -23.43 -44.81 -105.98
N LYS A 2 -23.26 -43.67 -106.68
CA LYS A 2 -22.31 -42.61 -106.25
C LYS A 2 -22.87 -41.56 -105.27
N LYS A 3 -24.20 -41.37 -105.17
CA LYS A 3 -24.83 -40.39 -104.28
C LYS A 3 -25.03 -40.85 -102.82
N SER A 4 -24.92 -42.17 -102.55
CA SER A 4 -25.06 -42.74 -101.20
C SER A 4 -23.74 -42.72 -100.42
N ILE A 5 -22.60 -42.78 -101.12
CA ILE A 5 -21.25 -42.75 -100.52
C ILE A 5 -20.85 -41.34 -100.07
N THR A 6 -21.31 -40.30 -100.78
CA THR A 6 -21.04 -38.89 -100.44
C THR A 6 -21.73 -38.43 -99.16
N ILE A 7 -22.85 -39.04 -98.79
CA ILE A 7 -23.59 -38.75 -97.55
C ILE A 7 -22.88 -39.40 -96.34
N PHE A 8 -22.34 -40.60 -96.51
CA PHE A 8 -21.55 -41.27 -95.49
C PHE A 8 -20.20 -40.57 -95.21
N LEU A 9 -19.58 -39.97 -96.23
CA LEU A 9 -18.33 -39.21 -96.07
C LEU A 9 -18.53 -37.86 -95.36
N HIS A 10 -19.69 -37.22 -95.53
CA HIS A 10 -20.05 -35.99 -94.81
C HIS A 10 -20.45 -36.24 -93.35
N TYR A 11 -20.88 -37.45 -93.00
CA TYR A 11 -21.22 -37.82 -91.63
C TYR A 11 -19.98 -38.04 -90.74
N TYR A 12 -18.85 -38.46 -91.32
CA TYR A 12 -17.62 -38.73 -90.57
C TYR A 12 -16.87 -37.45 -90.15
N PHE A 13 -17.08 -36.32 -90.83
CA PHE A 13 -16.39 -35.06 -90.54
C PHE A 13 -17.05 -34.25 -89.39
N PHE A 14 -18.29 -34.55 -89.01
CA PHE A 14 -19.00 -33.83 -87.93
C PHE A 14 -18.71 -34.37 -86.52
N ALA A 15 -18.02 -35.51 -86.41
CA ALA A 15 -17.80 -36.19 -85.12
C ALA A 15 -16.57 -35.71 -84.33
N GLN A 16 -15.75 -34.81 -84.86
CA GLN A 16 -14.48 -34.41 -84.21
C GLN A 16 -14.53 -33.09 -83.41
N SER A 17 -15.69 -32.44 -83.25
CA SER A 17 -15.76 -31.08 -82.66
C SER A 17 -16.18 -30.98 -81.19
N PHE A 18 -16.30 -32.09 -80.44
CA PHE A 18 -16.85 -32.10 -79.07
C PHE A 18 -15.81 -32.19 -77.92
N GLY A 19 -14.51 -32.04 -78.20
CA GLY A 19 -13.42 -32.25 -77.21
C GLY A 19 -12.73 -31.01 -76.62
N GLN A 20 -12.87 -29.82 -77.22
CA GLN A 20 -12.04 -28.65 -76.86
C GLN A 20 -12.56 -27.82 -75.68
N ASN A 21 -13.89 -27.70 -75.47
CA ASN A 21 -14.43 -26.81 -74.43
C ASN A 21 -14.20 -27.31 -73.00
N ARG A 22 -14.16 -28.64 -72.77
CA ARG A 22 -14.04 -29.21 -71.42
C ARG A 22 -12.67 -28.99 -70.76
N ILE A 23 -11.59 -28.91 -71.53
CA ILE A 23 -10.23 -28.77 -70.98
C ILE A 23 -9.96 -27.30 -70.58
N ASP A 24 -10.39 -26.35 -71.40
CA ASP A 24 -10.27 -24.93 -71.12
C ASP A 24 -11.16 -24.48 -69.97
N ASP A 25 -12.38 -25.04 -69.87
CA ASP A 25 -13.27 -24.79 -68.73
C ASP A 25 -12.70 -25.37 -67.43
N LEU A 26 -12.08 -26.55 -67.47
CA LEU A 26 -11.42 -27.16 -66.33
C LEU A 26 -10.18 -26.36 -65.89
N ALA A 27 -9.39 -25.85 -66.84
CA ALA A 27 -8.24 -25.00 -66.56
C ALA A 27 -8.65 -23.66 -65.94
N LYS A 28 -9.73 -23.03 -66.43
CA LYS A 28 -10.30 -21.81 -65.85
C LYS A 28 -10.85 -22.06 -64.45
N GLN A 29 -11.58 -23.16 -64.25
CA GLN A 29 -12.09 -23.55 -62.93
C GLN A 29 -10.95 -23.80 -61.94
N LYS A 30 -9.86 -24.46 -62.38
CA LYS A 30 -8.66 -24.65 -61.57
C LYS A 30 -8.02 -23.31 -61.18
N GLN A 31 -7.87 -22.38 -62.12
CA GLN A 31 -7.28 -21.06 -61.84
C GLN A 31 -8.15 -20.20 -60.90
N VAL A 32 -9.48 -20.30 -61.03
CA VAL A 32 -10.43 -19.64 -60.11
C VAL A 32 -10.34 -20.27 -58.71
N LEU A 33 -10.31 -21.60 -58.61
CA LEU A 33 -10.14 -22.29 -57.33
C LEU A 33 -8.79 -21.96 -56.66
N GLU A 34 -7.70 -21.90 -57.42
CA GLU A 34 -6.39 -21.50 -56.90
C GLU A 34 -6.38 -20.05 -56.38
N LYS A 35 -7.06 -19.12 -57.05
CA LYS A 35 -7.24 -17.75 -56.54
C LYS A 35 -8.05 -17.72 -55.25
N ILE A 36 -9.16 -18.45 -55.19
CA ILE A 36 -10.00 -18.55 -54.00
C ILE A 36 -9.22 -19.18 -52.83
N ILE A 37 -8.41 -20.20 -53.08
CA ILE A 37 -7.54 -20.82 -52.07
C ILE A 37 -6.49 -19.81 -51.56
N ASN A 38 -5.86 -19.05 -52.46
CA ASN A 38 -4.86 -18.05 -52.08
C ASN A 38 -5.49 -16.89 -51.28
N GLU A 39 -6.68 -16.45 -51.66
CA GLU A 39 -7.45 -15.43 -50.93
C GLU A 39 -7.89 -15.93 -49.55
N ASN A 40 -8.38 -17.17 -49.45
CA ASN A 40 -8.71 -17.81 -48.18
C ASN A 40 -7.49 -17.97 -47.27
N ASN A 41 -6.33 -18.35 -47.82
CA ASN A 41 -5.09 -18.44 -47.05
C ASN A 41 -4.62 -17.07 -46.52
N LYS A 42 -4.73 -16.02 -47.33
CA LYS A 42 -4.47 -14.63 -46.87
C LYS A 42 -5.44 -14.20 -45.78
N GLN A 43 -6.73 -14.52 -45.91
CA GLN A 43 -7.73 -14.24 -44.87
C GLN A 43 -7.45 -15.04 -43.58
N LEU A 44 -7.05 -16.31 -43.69
CA LEU A 44 -6.67 -17.14 -42.55
C LEU A 44 -5.41 -16.60 -41.84
N GLU A 45 -4.41 -16.12 -42.57
CA GLU A 45 -3.24 -15.47 -41.97
C GLU A 45 -3.58 -14.18 -41.24
N LEU A 46 -4.49 -13.37 -41.79
CA LEU A 46 -4.98 -12.15 -41.15
C LEU A 46 -5.77 -12.47 -39.86
N ILE A 47 -6.62 -13.50 -39.90
CA ILE A 47 -7.37 -13.99 -38.73
C ILE A 47 -6.43 -14.60 -37.68
N GLN A 48 -5.36 -15.31 -38.09
CA GLN A 48 -4.35 -15.83 -37.16
C GLN A 48 -3.53 -14.70 -36.52
N LYS A 49 -3.17 -13.66 -37.28
CA LYS A 49 -2.48 -12.47 -36.74
C LYS A 49 -3.38 -11.70 -35.78
N SER A 50 -4.64 -11.48 -36.11
CA SER A 50 -5.60 -10.81 -35.22
C SER A 50 -5.89 -11.62 -33.96
N LYS A 51 -6.08 -12.95 -34.06
CA LYS A 51 -6.16 -13.86 -32.90
C LYS A 51 -4.92 -13.77 -32.00
N LYS A 52 -3.72 -13.74 -32.58
CA LYS A 52 -2.47 -13.58 -31.81
C LYS A 52 -2.42 -12.24 -31.08
N VAL A 53 -2.87 -11.15 -31.71
CA VAL A 53 -3.01 -9.83 -31.06
C VAL A 53 -4.01 -9.89 -29.92
N THR A 54 -5.21 -10.46 -30.12
CA THR A 54 -6.22 -10.62 -29.07
C THR A 54 -5.73 -11.47 -27.90
N VAL A 55 -4.98 -12.56 -28.15
CA VAL A 55 -4.39 -13.38 -27.08
C VAL A 55 -3.31 -12.61 -26.31
N ASN A 56 -2.49 -11.81 -27.00
CA ASN A 56 -1.52 -10.93 -26.36
C ASN A 56 -2.20 -9.84 -25.52
N GLU A 57 -3.28 -9.24 -26.01
CA GLU A 57 -4.09 -8.28 -25.27
C GLU A 57 -4.70 -8.92 -24.02
N LEU A 58 -5.28 -10.12 -24.12
CA LEU A 58 -5.81 -10.87 -22.98
C LEU A 58 -4.71 -11.17 -21.94
N ARG A 59 -3.52 -11.58 -22.39
CA ARG A 59 -2.36 -11.82 -21.52
C ARG A 59 -1.91 -10.53 -20.83
N LEU A 60 -1.86 -9.41 -21.55
CA LEU A 60 -1.54 -8.09 -20.98
C LEU A 60 -2.58 -7.68 -19.94
N ARG A 61 -3.87 -7.82 -20.24
CA ARG A 61 -4.97 -7.55 -19.29
C ARG A 61 -4.90 -8.43 -18.05
N GLN A 62 -4.61 -9.73 -18.22
CA GLN A 62 -4.42 -10.65 -17.11
C GLN A 62 -3.22 -10.25 -16.24
N ASN A 63 -2.12 -9.83 -16.86
CA ASN A 63 -0.95 -9.30 -16.14
C ASN A 63 -1.30 -8.00 -15.40
N THR A 64 -2.05 -7.09 -16.01
CA THR A 64 -2.56 -5.88 -15.34
C THR A 64 -3.45 -6.25 -14.15
N LEU A 65 -4.34 -7.24 -14.28
CA LEU A 65 -5.18 -7.70 -13.19
C LEU A 65 -4.35 -8.28 -12.03
N LYS A 66 -3.34 -9.10 -12.33
CA LYS A 66 -2.39 -9.63 -11.33
C LYS A 66 -1.64 -8.50 -10.62
N LEU A 67 -1.21 -7.46 -11.33
CA LEU A 67 -0.56 -6.30 -10.74
C LEU A 67 -1.52 -5.51 -9.84
N LYS A 68 -2.78 -5.35 -10.24
CA LYS A 68 -3.82 -4.71 -9.39
C LYS A 68 -4.06 -5.49 -8.10
N ILE A 69 -4.12 -6.82 -8.16
CA ILE A 69 -4.27 -7.67 -6.96
C ILE A 69 -3.06 -7.48 -6.04
N LYS A 70 -1.83 -7.50 -6.56
CA LYS A 70 -0.62 -7.24 -5.77
C LYS A 70 -0.64 -5.87 -5.09
N ILE A 71 -1.08 -4.83 -5.81
CA ILE A 71 -1.23 -3.49 -5.23
C ILE A 71 -2.28 -3.51 -4.12
N HIS A 72 -3.42 -4.17 -4.32
CA HIS A 72 -4.46 -4.31 -3.30
C HIS A 72 -3.94 -5.01 -2.05
N ASP A 73 -3.21 -6.11 -2.19
CA ASP A 73 -2.62 -6.84 -1.07
C ASP A 73 -1.58 -5.99 -0.33
N ASN A 74 -0.76 -5.23 -1.07
CA ASN A 74 0.19 -4.30 -0.48
C ASN A 74 -0.51 -3.20 0.33
N ILE A 75 -1.55 -2.57 -0.23
CA ILE A 75 -2.37 -1.57 0.47
C ILE A 75 -2.98 -2.18 1.74
N LYS A 76 -3.49 -3.41 1.67
CA LYS A 76 -4.03 -4.12 2.84
C LYS A 76 -2.98 -4.32 3.92
N SER A 77 -1.75 -4.71 3.55
CA SER A 77 -0.62 -4.81 4.48
C SER A 77 -0.31 -3.46 5.12
N GLN A 78 -0.22 -2.39 4.33
CA GLN A 78 0.04 -1.04 4.84
C GLN A 78 -1.05 -0.56 5.80
N ILE A 79 -2.32 -0.86 5.52
CA ILE A 79 -3.44 -0.54 6.43
C ILE A 79 -3.26 -1.28 7.76
N ASN A 80 -2.90 -2.56 7.73
CA ASN A 80 -2.63 -3.33 8.95
C ASN A 80 -1.45 -2.75 9.74
N ASP A 81 -0.36 -2.37 9.08
CA ASP A 81 0.80 -1.74 9.71
C ASP A 81 0.46 -0.37 10.32
N ILE A 82 -0.40 0.42 9.66
CA ILE A 82 -0.89 1.68 10.20
C ILE A 82 -1.78 1.42 11.42
N ASN A 83 -2.66 0.42 11.38
CA ASN A 83 -3.54 0.07 12.49
C ASN A 83 -2.76 -0.41 13.72
N THR A 84 -1.72 -1.23 13.54
CA THR A 84 -0.85 -1.66 14.65
C THR A 84 -0.11 -0.48 15.25
N LYS A 85 0.50 0.39 14.42
CA LYS A 85 1.14 1.63 14.89
C LYS A 85 0.16 2.55 15.62
N LEU A 86 -1.09 2.64 15.16
CA LEU A 86 -2.13 3.44 15.81
C LEU A 86 -2.48 2.88 17.19
N SER A 87 -2.66 1.57 17.32
CA SER A 87 -2.90 0.91 18.61
C SER A 87 -1.74 1.14 19.59
N TYR A 88 -0.50 0.96 19.15
CA TYR A 88 0.68 1.26 19.98
C TYR A 88 0.72 2.74 20.41
N THR A 89 0.40 3.66 19.50
CA THR A 89 0.39 5.11 19.80
C THR A 89 -0.69 5.44 20.83
N ILE A 90 -1.88 4.85 20.73
CA ILE A 90 -2.96 5.04 21.71
C ILE A 90 -2.53 4.53 23.09
N HIS A 91 -2.00 3.30 23.17
CA HIS A 91 -1.49 2.76 24.42
C HIS A 91 -0.36 3.61 25.03
N SER A 92 0.51 4.17 24.19
CA SER A 92 1.55 5.09 24.64
C SER A 92 0.97 6.37 25.23
N ILE A 93 -0.04 6.97 24.59
CA ILE A 93 -0.75 8.16 25.09
C ILE A 93 -1.43 7.87 26.43
N ASP A 94 -2.07 6.72 26.59
CA ASP A 94 -2.74 6.32 27.83
C ASP A 94 -1.73 6.13 28.96
N SER A 95 -0.62 5.43 28.68
CA SER A 95 0.49 5.24 29.62
C SER A 95 1.09 6.57 30.07
N LEU A 96 1.39 7.49 29.13
CA LEU A 96 1.87 8.83 29.45
C LEU A 96 0.88 9.63 30.30
N THR A 97 -0.42 9.48 30.03
CA THR A 97 -1.46 10.17 30.80
C THR A 97 -1.49 9.66 32.24
N SER A 98 -1.40 8.34 32.44
CA SER A 98 -1.26 7.73 33.77
C SER A 98 0.00 8.18 34.49
N SER A 99 1.16 8.23 33.81
CA SER A 99 2.41 8.72 34.40
C SER A 99 2.32 10.18 34.85
N ILE A 100 1.72 11.05 34.02
CA ILE A 100 1.47 12.46 34.38
C ILE A 100 0.58 12.57 35.62
N GLU A 101 -0.48 11.76 35.72
CA GLU A 101 -1.35 11.75 36.90
C GLU A 101 -0.61 11.28 38.16
N ASN A 102 0.22 10.25 38.03
CA ASN A 102 1.02 9.74 39.14
C ASN A 102 2.02 10.79 39.62
N HIS A 103 2.74 11.43 38.71
CA HIS A 103 3.66 12.51 39.06
C HIS A 103 2.93 13.70 39.71
N LYS A 104 1.74 14.09 39.22
CA LYS A 104 0.89 15.11 39.88
C LYS A 104 0.49 14.71 41.29
N LYS A 105 0.06 13.46 41.51
CA LYS A 105 -0.29 12.93 42.84
C LYS A 105 0.93 12.97 43.78
N GLN A 106 2.11 12.58 43.29
CA GLN A 106 3.36 12.65 44.05
C GLN A 106 3.71 14.09 44.42
N LEU A 107 3.60 15.03 43.48
CA LEU A 107 3.80 16.45 43.76
C LEU A 107 2.83 16.99 44.82
N ILE A 108 1.54 16.65 44.73
CA ILE A 108 0.54 17.06 45.74
C ILE A 108 0.88 16.47 47.11
N LYS A 109 1.31 15.19 47.16
CA LYS A 109 1.72 14.53 48.40
C LYS A 109 2.94 15.23 49.01
N LEU A 110 3.99 15.48 48.23
CA LEU A 110 5.19 16.22 48.65
C LEU A 110 4.83 17.62 49.15
N TYR A 111 3.95 18.29 48.42
CA TYR A 111 3.50 19.64 48.76
C TYR A 111 2.78 19.64 50.12
N LYS A 112 1.84 18.71 50.34
CA LYS A 112 1.10 18.59 51.59
C LYS A 112 1.97 18.14 52.78
N SER A 113 2.92 17.23 52.57
CA SER A 113 3.72 16.65 53.67
C SER A 113 4.90 17.52 54.08
N TYR A 114 5.58 18.17 53.13
CA TYR A 114 6.80 18.93 53.36
C TYR A 114 6.59 20.42 53.13
N TYR A 115 6.10 20.84 51.96
CA TYR A 115 5.96 22.28 51.69
C TYR A 115 4.97 22.96 52.61
N ARG A 116 3.82 22.37 52.96
CA ARG A 116 2.90 22.99 53.96
C ARG A 116 3.56 23.22 55.32
N LYS A 117 4.56 22.41 55.70
CA LYS A 117 5.34 22.58 56.92
C LYS A 117 6.50 23.58 56.77
N ILE A 118 6.94 23.86 55.55
CA ILE A 118 8.12 24.67 55.20
C ILE A 118 7.73 26.06 54.64
N ASN A 119 6.52 26.21 54.09
CA ASN A 119 6.03 27.42 53.40
C ASN A 119 5.84 28.62 54.33
N LYS A 120 6.11 28.49 55.63
CA LYS A 120 6.08 29.62 56.54
C LYS A 120 7.34 30.50 56.44
N SER A 121 8.35 30.13 55.63
CA SER A 121 9.29 30.99 54.86
C SER A 121 10.71 30.37 54.80
N ASN A 122 11.59 30.90 53.93
CA ASN A 122 13.02 30.55 53.90
C ASN A 122 13.69 30.62 55.29
N THR A 123 13.14 31.43 56.20
CA THR A 123 13.65 31.56 57.58
C THR A 123 13.40 30.30 58.42
N GLU A 124 12.36 29.51 58.16
CA GLU A 124 12.10 28.27 58.90
C GLU A 124 13.05 27.14 58.50
N ILE A 125 13.46 27.08 57.24
CA ILE A 125 14.48 26.11 56.79
C ILE A 125 15.82 26.45 57.43
N LEU A 126 16.16 27.74 57.44
CA LEU A 126 17.37 28.21 58.11
C LEU A 126 17.29 27.89 59.60
N LEU A 127 16.17 28.17 60.26
CA LEU A 127 15.94 27.84 61.67
C LEU A 127 15.98 26.32 61.93
N PHE A 128 15.47 25.49 61.03
CA PHE A 128 15.54 24.03 61.12
C PHE A 128 16.98 23.51 61.00
N ILE A 129 17.80 24.11 60.15
CA ILE A 129 19.22 23.75 60.02
C ILE A 129 19.99 24.25 61.25
N LEU A 130 19.73 25.48 61.70
CA LEU A 130 20.43 26.12 62.82
C LEU A 130 20.03 25.57 64.21
N SER A 131 18.83 25.01 64.37
CA SER A 131 18.37 24.32 65.59
C SER A 131 18.93 22.90 65.74
N SER A 132 20.09 22.61 65.13
CA SER A 132 20.75 21.31 65.27
C SER A 132 21.63 21.27 66.51
N ASN A 133 21.67 20.13 67.20
CA ASN A 133 22.50 19.94 68.40
C ASN A 133 24.00 19.77 68.07
N SER A 134 24.35 19.51 66.81
CA SER A 134 25.73 19.37 66.36
C SER A 134 25.90 19.73 64.88
N PHE A 135 27.13 20.09 64.50
CA PHE A 135 27.47 20.42 63.11
C PHE A 135 27.14 19.27 62.14
N ASN A 136 27.42 18.02 62.52
CA ASN A 136 27.10 16.85 61.70
C ASN A 136 25.59 16.73 61.47
N GLN A 137 24.77 17.06 62.46
CA GLN A 137 23.32 17.04 62.32
C GLN A 137 22.82 18.18 61.41
N ALA A 138 23.35 19.40 61.53
CA ALA A 138 23.07 20.50 60.59
C ALA A 138 23.44 20.11 59.16
N PHE A 139 24.63 19.55 58.94
CA PHE A 139 25.10 19.12 57.63
C PHE A 139 24.20 18.03 57.02
N ALA A 140 23.76 17.05 57.83
CA ALA A 140 22.83 16.03 57.38
C ALA A 140 21.46 16.62 56.98
N ARG A 141 20.91 17.56 57.77
CA ARG A 141 19.65 18.27 57.46
C ARG A 141 19.77 19.08 56.15
N LEU A 142 20.89 19.77 55.95
CA LEU A 142 21.16 20.53 54.73
C LEU A 142 21.28 19.62 53.50
N LYS A 143 22.01 18.50 53.62
CA LYS A 143 22.15 17.50 52.55
C LYS A 143 20.79 16.90 52.18
N PHE A 144 19.98 16.56 53.18
CA PHE A 144 18.62 16.07 52.96
C PHE A 144 17.77 17.10 52.21
N TYR A 145 17.76 18.37 52.64
CA TYR A 145 17.00 19.42 51.99
C TYR A 145 17.41 19.62 50.52
N LYS A 146 18.73 19.63 50.25
CA LYS A 146 19.25 19.70 48.87
C LYS A 146 18.76 18.53 48.02
N SER A 147 18.78 17.31 48.57
CA SER A 147 18.29 16.12 47.86
C SER A 147 16.78 16.22 47.56
N LEU A 148 15.99 16.76 48.50
CA LEU A 148 14.55 16.96 48.34
C LEU A 148 14.23 17.96 47.23
N ILE A 149 14.92 19.11 47.19
CA ILE A 149 14.78 20.09 46.09
C ILE A 149 15.13 19.45 44.75
N SER A 150 16.25 18.71 44.70
CA SER A 150 16.68 18.07 43.46
C SER A 150 15.66 17.05 42.95
N TYR A 151 15.03 16.30 43.85
CA TYR A 151 13.97 15.35 43.53
C TYR A 151 12.70 16.06 43.03
N TYR A 152 12.29 17.14 43.69
CA TYR A 152 11.16 17.95 43.24
C TYR A 152 11.37 18.52 41.84
N ASN A 153 12.54 19.11 41.58
CA ASN A 153 12.89 19.64 40.26
C ASN A 153 12.85 18.54 39.18
N LYS A 154 13.35 17.35 39.51
CA LYS A 154 13.29 16.19 38.60
C LYS A 154 11.85 15.77 38.28
N LEU A 155 10.95 15.76 39.28
CA LEU A 155 9.54 15.46 39.05
C LEU A 155 8.87 16.49 38.13
N VAL A 156 9.15 17.79 38.33
CA VAL A 156 8.63 18.86 37.48
C VAL A 156 9.17 18.74 36.05
N GLN A 157 10.48 18.53 35.90
CA GLN A 157 11.11 18.35 34.59
C GLN A 157 10.53 17.14 33.85
N ASN A 158 10.37 16.00 34.55
CA ASN A 158 9.77 14.81 33.97
C ASN A 158 8.32 15.06 33.53
N LEU A 159 7.52 15.77 34.34
CA LEU A 159 6.16 16.15 33.97
C LEU A 159 6.08 17.01 32.72
N ASP A 160 6.98 17.99 32.58
CA ASP A 160 6.97 18.88 31.43
C ASP A 160 7.45 18.16 30.16
N ASN A 161 8.47 17.31 30.27
CA ASN A 161 8.91 16.42 29.20
C ASN A 161 7.77 15.47 28.75
N GLU A 162 7.07 14.84 29.70
CA GLU A 162 5.94 13.95 29.40
C GLU A 162 4.77 14.67 28.72
N LYS A 163 4.46 15.91 29.14
CA LYS A 163 3.44 16.74 28.48
C LYS A 163 3.82 17.09 27.04
N GLU A 164 5.06 17.51 26.82
CA GLU A 164 5.57 17.85 25.48
C GLU A 164 5.57 16.61 24.57
N PHE A 165 6.05 15.47 25.08
CA PHE A 165 6.02 14.21 24.34
C PHE A 165 4.59 13.76 24.00
N ARG A 166 3.65 13.85 24.96
CA ARG A 166 2.23 13.56 24.71
C ARG A 166 1.62 14.50 23.67
N LYS A 167 1.98 15.78 23.67
CA LYS A 167 1.53 16.78 22.68
C LYS A 167 2.05 16.42 21.28
N CYS A 168 3.30 15.98 21.17
CA CYS A 168 3.90 15.49 19.94
C CYS A 168 3.17 14.25 19.40
N GLN A 169 2.94 13.23 20.25
CA GLN A 169 2.22 12.02 19.86
C GLN A 169 0.77 12.30 19.43
N ARG A 170 0.08 13.21 20.11
CA ARG A 170 -1.26 13.65 19.70
C ARG A 170 -1.25 14.26 18.30
N LYS A 171 -0.32 15.19 18.01
CA LYS A 171 -0.20 15.80 16.66
C LYS A 171 0.03 14.74 15.58
N LEU A 172 0.89 13.75 15.82
CA LEU A 172 1.11 12.63 14.90
C LEU A 172 -0.15 11.77 14.67
N CYS A 173 -0.99 11.59 15.70
CA CYS A 173 -2.24 10.85 15.58
C CYS A 173 -3.33 11.63 14.81
N PHE A 174 -3.33 12.96 14.88
CA PHE A 174 -4.28 13.79 14.12
C PHE A 174 -3.92 13.89 12.64
N THR A 175 -2.64 13.96 12.28
CA THR A 175 -2.21 14.00 10.87
C THR A 175 -2.52 12.71 10.12
N THR A 176 -2.49 11.55 10.78
CA THR A 176 -2.84 10.25 10.16
C THR A 176 -4.35 10.05 9.99
N LYS A 177 -5.19 10.77 10.75
CA LYS A 177 -6.65 10.75 10.56
C LYS A 177 -7.13 11.65 9.41
N GLY A 178 -6.42 12.74 9.11
CA GLY A 178 -6.82 13.73 8.10
C GLY A 178 -6.57 13.33 6.64
N THR A 179 -5.79 12.27 6.38
CA THR A 179 -5.49 11.76 5.03
C THR A 179 -6.46 10.68 4.54
N LYS A 180 -7.47 10.33 5.35
CA LYS A 180 -8.63 9.53 4.92
C LYS A 180 -9.74 10.47 4.43
N ASN A 181 -9.57 11.02 3.22
CA ASN A 181 -10.65 11.62 2.42
C ASN A 181 -10.40 11.30 0.96
#